data_AF-A0A1E3W125-F1
#
_entry.id   AF-A0A1E3W125-F1
#
_cell.length_a   1.000
_cell.length_b   1.000
_cell.length_c   1.000
_cell.angle_alpha   90.00
_cell.angle_beta   90.00
_cell.angle_gamma   90.00
#
_symmetry.space_group_name_H-M   'P 1'
#
loop_
_entity.id
_entity.type
_entity.pdbx_description
1 polymer ?
#
loop_
_entity_poly.entity_id
_entity_poly.type
_entity_poly.pdbx_seq_one_letter_code
_entity_poly.pdbx_strand_id
1 'polypeptide(L)'
;MWKTILAVSFLSLGGLALAGCDEGGKDSFVLCESTYALCTTAACTPTDGSTETVSCACDVRTGYSAGEKPCTGKVETDKGTEISSRYYPIKSYAACNNDRPWAWCLDKPCIVDEDDPTKASCACTVDRNQGPYLVVTDTYTDTTCTTNLWSSATVDGVNEITDFLKTTKELKPYDIKVLNAPN
;
A
#
# COMPACT_ATOMS: atom_id res chain seq x y z
N MET A 1 73.80 -44.10 4.54
CA MET A 1 73.48 -42.65 4.69
C MET A 1 72.62 -42.22 3.51
N TRP A 2 71.30 -42.17 3.68
CA TRP A 2 70.40 -41.31 2.90
C TRP A 2 69.06 -41.28 3.63
N LYS A 3 68.62 -40.08 4.00
CA LYS A 3 67.36 -39.80 4.70
C LYS A 3 66.15 -40.12 3.82
N THR A 4 65.18 -40.81 4.42
CA THR A 4 63.83 -41.07 3.91
C THR A 4 63.06 -39.76 3.72
N ILE A 5 62.45 -39.60 2.54
CA ILE A 5 61.51 -38.52 2.18
C ILE A 5 60.14 -38.91 2.76
N LEU A 6 59.59 -38.08 3.65
CA LEU A 6 58.20 -38.17 4.10
C LEU A 6 57.40 -37.10 3.35
N ALA A 7 56.59 -37.57 2.41
CA ALA A 7 55.50 -36.81 1.82
C ALA A 7 54.38 -36.67 2.86
N VAL A 8 53.94 -35.43 3.11
CA VAL A 8 52.73 -35.16 3.88
C VAL A 8 51.80 -34.36 2.99
N SER A 9 50.86 -35.08 2.37
CA SER A 9 49.70 -34.52 1.68
C SER A 9 48.70 -34.03 2.73
N PHE A 10 48.53 -32.72 2.86
CA PHE A 10 47.39 -32.14 3.57
C PHE A 10 46.29 -31.79 2.58
N LEU A 11 45.31 -32.71 2.47
CA LEU A 11 43.95 -32.37 2.08
C LEU A 11 43.36 -31.49 3.19
N SER A 12 42.90 -30.28 2.85
CA SER A 12 42.01 -29.55 3.75
C SER A 12 41.07 -28.59 3.02
N LEU A 13 39.78 -28.85 3.26
CA LEU A 13 38.63 -27.94 3.32
C LEU A 13 38.30 -27.19 2.02
N GLY A 14 37.19 -27.47 1.33
CA GLY A 14 35.85 -27.59 1.89
C GLY A 14 35.27 -26.19 2.08
N GLY A 15 34.87 -25.56 0.98
CA GLY A 15 34.24 -24.24 0.97
C GLY A 15 33.25 -24.14 -0.18
N LEU A 16 32.09 -24.78 -0.03
CA LEU A 16 30.91 -24.43 -0.83
C LEU A 16 30.45 -23.05 -0.35
N ALA A 17 30.83 -22.01 -1.08
CA ALA A 17 30.16 -20.73 -0.98
C ALA A 17 28.80 -20.87 -1.69
N LEU A 18 27.76 -21.22 -0.92
CA LEU A 18 26.40 -20.88 -1.31
C LEU A 18 26.30 -19.36 -1.21
N ALA A 19 26.58 -18.67 -2.32
CA ALA A 19 26.07 -17.34 -2.55
C ALA A 19 24.54 -17.47 -2.57
N GLY A 20 23.93 -17.35 -1.39
CA GLY A 20 22.51 -17.08 -1.29
C GLY A 20 22.25 -15.80 -2.04
N CYS A 21 21.39 -15.86 -3.05
CA CYS A 21 20.80 -14.69 -3.64
C CYS A 21 20.06 -13.95 -2.52
N ASP A 22 20.65 -12.88 -2.01
CA ASP A 22 19.90 -11.84 -1.32
C ASP A 22 19.14 -11.08 -2.42
N GLU A 23 18.05 -11.69 -2.89
CA GLU A 23 17.05 -10.94 -3.65
C GLU A 23 16.36 -10.03 -2.65
N GLY A 24 16.74 -8.75 -2.66
CA GLY A 24 16.07 -7.71 -1.90
C GLY A 24 14.56 -7.89 -2.05
N GLY A 25 13.92 -8.30 -0.95
CA GLY A 25 12.51 -8.64 -0.94
C GLY A 25 11.72 -7.43 -1.39
N LYS A 26 11.05 -7.54 -2.54
CA LYS A 26 9.94 -6.63 -2.86
C LYS A 26 8.94 -6.76 -1.73
N ASP A 27 8.62 -5.64 -1.07
CA ASP A 27 7.65 -5.61 0.02
C ASP A 27 6.38 -6.34 -0.43
N SER A 28 6.13 -7.50 0.20
CA SER A 28 5.11 -8.41 -0.27
C SER A 28 3.76 -7.94 0.24
N PHE A 29 2.89 -7.49 -0.66
CA PHE A 29 1.49 -7.28 -0.33
C PHE A 29 0.87 -8.58 0.20
N VAL A 30 -0.06 -8.43 1.13
CA VAL A 30 -0.82 -9.50 1.75
C VAL A 30 -2.28 -9.38 1.32
N LEU A 31 -2.80 -10.45 0.71
CA LEU A 31 -4.21 -10.61 0.41
C LEU A 31 -4.91 -11.31 1.58
N CYS A 32 -6.05 -10.79 2.01
CA CYS A 32 -6.87 -11.44 3.03
C CYS A 32 -8.32 -10.97 2.96
N GLU A 33 -9.21 -11.82 3.49
CA GLU A 33 -10.64 -11.53 3.62
C GLU A 33 -10.92 -10.98 5.03
N SER A 34 -11.48 -9.78 5.11
CA SER A 34 -11.83 -9.15 6.39
C SER A 34 -12.87 -8.03 6.20
N THR A 35 -13.27 -7.38 7.30
CA THR A 35 -13.90 -6.05 7.22
C THR A 35 -12.80 -4.99 7.25
N TYR A 36 -12.86 -4.02 6.34
CA TYR A 36 -11.83 -3.02 6.13
C TYR A 36 -12.42 -1.67 5.68
N ALA A 37 -11.62 -0.61 5.82
CA ALA A 37 -11.96 0.71 5.28
C ALA A 37 -11.38 0.88 3.86
N LEU A 38 -12.20 1.26 2.90
CA LEU A 38 -11.80 1.57 1.53
C LEU A 38 -11.64 3.08 1.38
N CYS A 39 -10.39 3.53 1.38
CA CYS A 39 -10.07 4.96 1.33
C CYS A 39 -9.67 5.48 -0.04
N THR A 40 -9.59 4.66 -1.09
CA THR A 40 -9.00 5.06 -2.38
C THR A 40 -9.76 6.21 -3.10
N THR A 41 -10.97 6.54 -2.67
CA THR A 41 -11.77 7.70 -3.14
C THR A 41 -12.09 8.71 -2.04
N ALA A 42 -11.48 8.57 -0.86
CA ALA A 42 -11.81 9.35 0.32
C ALA A 42 -11.20 10.75 0.26
N ALA A 43 -12.04 11.76 0.43
CA ALA A 43 -11.59 13.11 0.73
C ALA A 43 -11.15 13.19 2.19
N CYS A 44 -10.11 13.98 2.44
CA CYS A 44 -9.48 14.09 3.75
C CYS A 44 -9.50 15.53 4.25
N THR A 45 -9.67 15.67 5.56
CA THR A 45 -9.59 16.95 6.26
C THR A 45 -8.43 16.93 7.25
N PRO A 46 -7.66 18.02 7.40
CA PRO A 46 -6.65 18.11 8.45
C PRO A 46 -7.24 17.79 9.81
N THR A 47 -6.53 16.98 10.60
CA THR A 47 -6.86 16.82 12.02
C THR A 47 -6.46 18.09 12.78
N ASP A 48 -7.17 18.45 13.84
CA ASP A 48 -7.04 19.73 14.53
C ASP A 48 -5.57 20.14 14.77
N GLY A 49 -5.17 21.23 14.10
CA GLY A 49 -3.83 21.82 14.22
C GLY A 49 -2.68 21.03 13.59
N SER A 50 -2.93 19.88 12.95
CA SER A 50 -1.89 19.05 12.32
C SER A 50 -1.75 19.32 10.83
N THR A 51 -0.50 19.42 10.37
CA THR A 51 -0.14 19.44 8.95
C THR A 51 0.31 18.08 8.44
N GLU A 52 0.52 17.10 9.34
CA GLU A 52 1.11 15.80 9.01
C GLU A 52 0.10 14.66 9.06
N THR A 53 -1.06 14.90 9.69
CA THR A 53 -2.12 13.90 9.85
C THR A 53 -3.47 14.45 9.46
N VAL A 54 -4.20 13.66 8.70
CA VAL A 54 -5.55 13.98 8.22
C VAL A 54 -6.52 12.86 8.55
N SER A 55 -7.78 13.23 8.63
CA SER A 55 -8.92 12.35 8.81
C SER A 55 -9.57 12.14 7.45
N CYS A 56 -9.60 10.91 6.95
CA CYS A 56 -10.24 10.59 5.67
C CYS A 56 -11.52 9.80 5.89
N ALA A 57 -12.60 10.20 5.21
CA ALA A 57 -13.91 9.53 5.30
C ALA A 57 -13.98 8.39 4.28
N CYS A 58 -13.89 7.15 4.77
CA CYS A 58 -13.77 5.94 3.97
C CYS A 58 -15.02 5.07 4.08
N ASP A 59 -15.27 4.25 3.05
CA ASP A 59 -16.37 3.29 3.06
C ASP A 59 -15.95 1.99 3.76
N VAL A 60 -16.79 1.45 4.64
CA VAL A 60 -16.57 0.14 5.25
C VAL A 60 -17.03 -0.95 4.30
N ARG A 61 -16.16 -1.93 4.05
CA ARG A 61 -16.44 -3.08 3.17
C ARG A 61 -16.04 -4.38 3.84
N THR A 62 -16.67 -5.47 3.41
CA THR A 62 -16.27 -6.84 3.79
C THR A 62 -15.91 -7.62 2.54
N GLY A 63 -14.81 -8.36 2.58
CA GLY A 63 -14.34 -9.22 1.50
C GLY A 63 -12.82 -9.21 1.37
N TYR A 64 -12.33 -9.74 0.24
CA TYR A 64 -10.90 -9.72 -0.08
C TYR A 64 -10.40 -8.30 -0.33
N SER A 65 -9.24 -7.99 0.25
CA SER A 65 -8.51 -6.74 0.08
C SER A 65 -7.02 -6.98 0.22
N ALA A 66 -6.21 -6.02 -0.22
CA ALA A 66 -4.76 -6.07 -0.15
C ALA A 66 -4.19 -4.92 0.68
N GLY A 67 -3.01 -5.13 1.24
CA GLY A 67 -2.22 -4.15 2.00
C GLY A 67 -0.81 -4.70 2.22
N GLU A 68 0.06 -3.92 2.83
CA GLU A 68 1.43 -4.33 3.19
C GLU A 68 1.44 -5.16 4.48
N LYS A 69 0.39 -5.05 5.31
CA LYS A 69 0.25 -5.79 6.57
C LYS A 69 -0.80 -6.90 6.48
N PRO A 70 -0.82 -7.88 7.40
CA PRO A 70 -1.94 -8.80 7.56
C PRO A 70 -3.25 -8.07 7.91
N CYS A 71 -4.39 -8.64 7.53
CA CYS A 71 -5.68 -8.12 7.97
C CYS A 71 -5.82 -8.25 9.49
N THR A 72 -6.33 -7.19 10.10
CA THR A 72 -6.67 -7.13 11.53
C THR A 72 -8.11 -7.56 11.79
N GLY A 73 -9.01 -7.34 10.82
CA GLY A 73 -10.45 -7.52 11.03
C GLY A 73 -11.03 -6.39 11.88
N LYS A 74 -12.11 -6.69 12.62
CA LYS A 74 -12.70 -5.76 13.59
C LYS A 74 -12.03 -5.98 14.95
N VAL A 75 -11.57 -4.90 15.56
CA VAL A 75 -10.98 -4.88 16.89
C VAL A 75 -11.74 -3.86 17.73
N GLU A 76 -12.35 -4.27 18.84
CA GLU A 76 -13.01 -3.33 19.75
C GLU A 76 -11.96 -2.61 20.60
N THR A 77 -12.04 -1.28 20.63
CA THR A 77 -11.14 -0.40 21.39
C THR A 77 -11.93 0.54 22.30
N ASP A 78 -11.23 1.32 23.13
CA ASP A 78 -11.83 2.40 23.93
C ASP A 78 -12.39 3.54 23.07
N LYS A 79 -12.03 3.60 21.78
CA LYS A 79 -12.49 4.62 20.81
C LYS A 79 -13.59 4.12 19.87
N GLY A 80 -14.05 2.88 20.05
CA GLY A 80 -15.01 2.21 19.18
C GLY A 80 -14.38 1.05 18.39
N THR A 81 -15.11 0.56 17.39
CA THR A 81 -14.66 -0.55 16.54
C THR A 81 -13.59 -0.05 15.57
N GLU A 82 -12.36 -0.54 15.73
CA GLU A 82 -11.24 -0.27 14.83
C GLU A 82 -11.16 -1.33 13.71
N ILE A 83 -10.87 -0.86 12.51
CA ILE A 83 -10.53 -1.68 11.33
C ILE A 83 -9.31 -1.05 10.63
N SER A 84 -8.64 -1.79 9.76
CA SER A 84 -7.56 -1.24 8.94
C SER A 84 -8.06 -0.78 7.58
N SER A 85 -7.49 0.32 7.07
CA SER A 85 -7.66 0.74 5.68
C SER A 85 -6.92 -0.19 4.73
N ARG A 86 -7.57 -0.59 3.63
CA ARG A 86 -7.06 -1.58 2.68
C ARG A 86 -7.35 -1.17 1.26
N TYR A 87 -6.55 -1.70 0.34
CA TYR A 87 -6.75 -1.54 -1.09
C TYR A 87 -7.75 -2.53 -1.65
N TYR A 88 -8.62 -2.02 -2.52
CA TYR A 88 -9.44 -2.79 -3.44
C TYR A 88 -9.22 -2.26 -4.87
N PRO A 89 -9.16 -3.13 -5.89
CA PRO A 89 -8.95 -2.74 -7.28
C PRO A 89 -9.78 -1.56 -7.75
N ILE A 90 -9.11 -0.59 -8.34
CA ILE A 90 -9.72 0.57 -9.01
C ILE A 90 -9.85 0.32 -10.51
N LYS A 91 -10.77 1.02 -11.17
CA LYS A 91 -10.99 0.90 -12.63
C LYS A 91 -10.30 2.00 -13.43
N SER A 92 -10.05 3.14 -12.80
CA SER A 92 -9.57 4.34 -13.46
C SER A 92 -8.93 5.30 -12.46
N TYR A 93 -7.94 6.05 -12.90
CA TYR A 93 -7.38 7.16 -12.13
C TYR A 93 -6.80 8.23 -13.05
N ALA A 94 -6.72 9.47 -12.55
CA ALA A 94 -5.92 10.52 -13.13
C ALA A 94 -4.55 10.58 -12.45
N ALA A 95 -3.47 10.59 -13.23
CA ALA A 95 -2.13 10.86 -12.72
C ALA A 95 -1.97 12.37 -12.48
N CYS A 96 -1.50 12.73 -11.29
CA CYS A 96 -1.34 14.10 -10.85
C CYS A 96 0.14 14.42 -10.69
N ASN A 97 0.67 15.22 -11.62
CA ASN A 97 2.06 15.65 -11.69
C ASN A 97 2.20 17.07 -11.11
N ASN A 98 2.03 17.23 -9.79
CA ASN A 98 2.19 18.51 -9.10
C ASN A 98 2.68 18.30 -7.67
N ASP A 99 3.08 19.38 -7.00
CA ASP A 99 3.65 19.34 -5.65
C ASP A 99 2.60 19.38 -4.52
N ARG A 100 1.31 19.17 -4.84
CA ARG A 100 0.28 19.18 -3.78
C ARG A 100 0.45 17.94 -2.90
N PRO A 101 0.24 18.10 -1.57
CA PRO A 101 0.20 16.96 -0.68
C PRO A 101 -0.97 16.04 -1.02
N TRP A 102 -0.85 14.78 -0.61
CA TRP A 102 -1.89 13.77 -0.66
C TRP A 102 -1.79 12.90 0.60
N ALA A 103 -2.84 12.13 0.92
CA ALA A 103 -2.90 11.36 2.16
C ALA A 103 -2.60 9.88 1.91
N TRP A 104 -1.67 9.30 2.66
CA TRP A 104 -1.39 7.87 2.65
C TRP A 104 -2.18 7.15 3.73
N CYS A 105 -3.22 6.42 3.30
CA CYS A 105 -4.13 5.70 4.18
C CYS A 105 -3.92 4.18 4.21
N LEU A 106 -3.08 3.60 3.35
CA LEU A 106 -2.93 2.14 3.30
C LEU A 106 -2.44 1.61 4.66
N ASP A 107 -3.14 0.59 5.18
CA ASP A 107 -2.90 -0.04 6.48
C ASP A 107 -2.93 0.89 7.71
N LYS A 108 -3.51 2.09 7.57
CA LYS A 108 -3.77 2.98 8.70
C LYS A 108 -4.97 2.49 9.51
N PRO A 109 -4.98 2.74 10.84
CA PRO A 109 -6.13 2.44 11.67
C PRO A 109 -7.29 3.38 11.34
N CYS A 110 -8.49 2.84 11.41
CA CYS A 110 -9.73 3.54 11.13
C CYS A 110 -10.79 3.18 12.18
N ILE A 111 -11.50 4.19 12.66
CA ILE A 111 -12.62 3.99 13.58
C ILE A 111 -13.92 3.98 12.77
N VAL A 112 -14.70 2.91 12.90
CA VAL A 112 -16.04 2.81 12.31
C VAL A 112 -16.95 3.83 12.97
N ASP A 113 -17.74 4.52 12.16
CA ASP A 113 -18.74 5.47 12.65
C ASP A 113 -19.89 4.70 13.34
N GLU A 114 -20.20 5.08 14.58
CA GLU A 114 -21.23 4.43 15.40
C GLU A 114 -22.65 4.72 14.88
N ASP A 115 -22.85 5.88 14.28
CA ASP A 115 -24.13 6.32 13.72
C ASP A 115 -24.34 5.79 12.29
N ASP A 116 -23.24 5.60 11.54
CA ASP A 116 -23.25 4.98 10.21
C ASP A 116 -22.13 3.92 10.06
N PRO A 117 -22.39 2.63 10.38
CA PRO A 117 -21.39 1.58 10.31
C PRO A 117 -20.92 1.24 8.88
N THR A 118 -21.46 1.91 7.85
CA THR A 118 -20.94 1.84 6.48
C THR A 118 -19.79 2.82 6.24
N LYS A 119 -19.45 3.65 7.23
CA LYS A 119 -18.40 4.67 7.18
C LYS A 119 -17.35 4.43 8.25
N ALA A 120 -16.12 4.84 7.95
CA ALA A 120 -15.03 4.86 8.89
C ALA A 120 -14.16 6.10 8.70
N SER A 121 -13.59 6.59 9.78
CA SER A 121 -12.64 7.68 9.78
C SER A 121 -11.22 7.16 10.02
N CYS A 122 -10.34 7.37 9.05
CA CYS A 122 -8.97 6.88 9.08
C CYS A 122 -7.96 8.00 9.38
N ALA A 123 -7.02 7.74 10.28
CA ALA A 123 -5.93 8.65 10.59
C ALA A 123 -4.75 8.44 9.64
N CYS A 124 -4.71 9.22 8.56
CA CYS A 124 -3.75 9.06 7.48
C CYS A 124 -2.60 10.07 7.57
N THR A 125 -1.43 9.67 7.06
CA THR A 125 -0.26 10.55 7.00
C THR A 125 -0.29 11.40 5.74
N VAL A 126 0.19 12.63 5.82
CA VAL A 126 0.30 13.52 4.66
C VAL A 126 1.65 13.33 3.98
N ASP A 127 1.63 12.84 2.75
CA ASP A 127 2.82 12.64 1.93
C ASP A 127 3.02 13.77 0.94
N ARG A 128 4.30 14.03 0.63
CA ARG A 128 4.77 15.11 -0.23
C ARG A 128 5.96 14.64 -1.04
N ASN A 129 6.13 15.20 -2.24
CA ASN A 129 7.32 15.03 -3.07
C ASN A 129 7.69 13.57 -3.37
N GLN A 130 6.71 12.67 -3.46
CA GLN A 130 6.90 11.24 -3.80
C GLN A 130 6.73 10.95 -5.31
N GLY A 131 6.78 11.98 -6.15
CA GLY A 131 6.49 11.88 -7.58
C GLY A 131 4.98 11.89 -7.89
N PRO A 132 4.57 11.44 -9.09
CA PRO A 132 3.18 11.44 -9.51
C PRO A 132 2.31 10.59 -8.58
N TYR A 133 1.21 11.19 -8.11
CA TYR A 133 0.18 10.51 -7.32
C TYR A 133 -1.08 10.34 -8.14
N LEU A 134 -2.05 9.56 -7.63
CA LEU A 134 -3.29 9.27 -8.34
C LEU A 134 -4.52 9.86 -7.66
N VAL A 135 -5.50 10.24 -8.48
CA VAL A 135 -6.87 10.50 -8.01
C VAL A 135 -7.79 9.54 -8.74
N VAL A 136 -8.49 8.67 -8.01
CA VAL A 136 -9.44 7.72 -8.60
C VAL A 136 -10.61 8.49 -9.20
N THR A 137 -10.79 8.38 -10.52
CA THR A 137 -11.84 9.09 -11.25
C THR A 137 -11.96 8.57 -12.68
N ASP A 138 -13.17 8.66 -13.24
CA ASP A 138 -13.45 8.31 -14.64
C ASP A 138 -13.26 9.50 -15.60
N THR A 139 -13.09 10.71 -15.07
CA THR A 139 -13.01 11.95 -15.86
C THR A 139 -11.87 12.84 -15.41
N TYR A 140 -11.20 13.49 -16.35
CA TYR A 140 -10.11 14.43 -16.08
C TYR A 140 -10.48 15.85 -16.52
N THR A 141 -10.21 16.80 -15.63
CA THR A 141 -10.34 18.25 -15.83
C THR A 141 -9.14 18.94 -15.17
N ASP A 142 -8.92 20.22 -15.48
CA ASP A 142 -7.80 20.98 -14.92
C ASP A 142 -7.85 21.12 -13.38
N THR A 143 -9.02 20.88 -12.77
CA THR A 143 -9.20 20.92 -11.32
C THR A 143 -9.08 19.54 -10.64
N THR A 144 -9.06 18.43 -11.38
CA THR A 144 -9.10 17.07 -10.81
C THR A 144 -8.02 16.85 -9.74
N CYS A 145 -6.82 17.35 -9.98
CA CYS A 145 -5.68 17.21 -9.07
C CYS A 145 -5.57 18.32 -8.01
N THR A 146 -6.47 19.31 -8.02
CA THR A 146 -6.38 20.50 -7.15
C THR A 146 -7.58 20.69 -6.22
N THR A 147 -8.68 19.97 -6.44
CA THR A 147 -9.94 20.18 -5.68
C THR A 147 -9.83 19.83 -4.20
N ASN A 148 -9.33 18.65 -3.84
CA ASN A 148 -9.29 18.17 -2.45
C ASN A 148 -7.92 17.62 -2.08
N LEU A 149 -7.73 17.36 -0.79
CA LEU A 149 -6.71 16.43 -0.31
C LEU A 149 -7.32 15.03 -0.34
N TRP A 150 -6.80 14.16 -1.19
CA TRP A 150 -7.31 12.80 -1.38
C TRP A 150 -6.42 11.79 -0.68
N SER A 151 -7.04 10.72 -0.16
CA SER A 151 -6.32 9.47 0.07
C SER A 151 -5.86 8.90 -1.26
N SER A 152 -4.56 8.63 -1.38
CA SER A 152 -3.90 8.33 -2.65
C SER A 152 -2.73 7.37 -2.46
N ALA A 153 -2.11 7.00 -3.58
CA ALA A 153 -0.83 6.32 -3.69
C ALA A 153 0.00 6.96 -4.81
N THR A 154 1.27 6.58 -4.91
CA THR A 154 2.08 6.87 -6.10
C THR A 154 1.62 6.00 -7.28
N VAL A 155 1.95 6.44 -8.50
CA VAL A 155 1.71 5.63 -9.71
C VAL A 155 2.46 4.29 -9.64
N ASP A 156 3.69 4.27 -9.11
CA ASP A 156 4.44 3.04 -8.94
C ASP A 156 3.79 2.11 -7.92
N GLY A 157 3.34 2.63 -6.77
CA GLY A 157 2.68 1.82 -5.74
C GLY A 157 1.38 1.17 -6.24
N VAL A 158 0.58 1.87 -7.06
CA VAL A 158 -0.63 1.25 -7.65
C VAL A 158 -0.28 0.19 -8.70
N ASN A 159 0.83 0.36 -9.43
CA ASN A 159 1.31 -0.65 -10.38
C ASN A 159 1.78 -1.90 -9.65
N GLU A 160 2.56 -1.75 -8.57
CA GLU A 160 3.07 -2.86 -7.77
C GLU A 160 1.94 -3.70 -7.15
N ILE A 161 0.95 -3.06 -6.51
CA ILE A 161 -0.18 -3.80 -5.93
C ILE A 161 -1.06 -4.42 -7.02
N THR A 162 -1.17 -3.78 -8.19
CA THR A 162 -1.88 -4.36 -9.34
C THR A 162 -1.17 -5.61 -9.85
N ASP A 163 0.16 -5.58 -9.97
CA ASP A 163 0.97 -6.73 -10.36
C ASP A 163 0.89 -7.87 -9.34
N PHE A 164 0.91 -7.55 -8.05
CA PHE A 164 0.64 -8.52 -7.00
C PHE A 164 -0.73 -9.18 -7.19
N LEU A 165 -1.81 -8.42 -7.39
CA LEU A 165 -3.15 -8.98 -7.52
C LEU A 165 -3.32 -9.89 -8.74
N LYS A 166 -2.52 -9.70 -9.81
CA LYS A 166 -2.49 -10.64 -10.96
C LYS A 166 -2.12 -12.06 -10.53
N THR A 167 -1.31 -12.21 -9.48
CA THR A 167 -0.84 -13.50 -8.96
C THR A 167 -1.87 -14.23 -8.09
N THR A 168 -2.87 -13.53 -7.56
CA THR A 168 -3.87 -14.10 -6.63
C THR A 168 -5.07 -14.69 -7.37
N LYS A 169 -5.86 -15.57 -6.77
CA LYS A 169 -7.07 -16.13 -7.43
C LYS A 169 -8.36 -15.45 -6.99
N GLU A 170 -8.37 -14.95 -5.76
CA GLU A 170 -9.54 -14.49 -5.03
C GLU A 170 -9.89 -13.03 -5.36
N LEU A 171 -8.88 -12.22 -5.73
CA LEU A 171 -9.07 -10.82 -6.09
C LEU A 171 -8.19 -10.42 -7.28
N LYS A 172 -8.80 -10.32 -8.46
CA LYS A 172 -8.11 -9.87 -9.67
C LYS A 172 -8.19 -8.34 -9.83
N PRO A 173 -7.14 -7.69 -10.36
CA PRO A 173 -7.23 -6.29 -10.72
C PRO A 173 -8.18 -6.08 -11.91
N TYR A 174 -8.68 -4.86 -12.06
CA TYR A 174 -9.34 -4.43 -13.29
C TYR A 174 -8.32 -3.99 -14.33
N ASP A 175 -8.75 -3.88 -15.59
CA ASP A 175 -8.00 -3.14 -16.60
C ASP A 175 -8.10 -1.64 -16.27
N ILE A 176 -7.05 -1.09 -15.66
CA ILE A 176 -7.05 0.27 -15.15
C ILE A 176 -6.90 1.27 -16.32
N LYS A 177 -7.88 2.16 -16.46
CA LYS A 177 -7.80 3.30 -17.38
C LYS A 177 -7.03 4.45 -16.73
N VAL A 178 -5.86 4.75 -17.27
CA VAL A 178 -5.05 5.91 -16.82
C VAL A 178 -5.46 7.16 -17.59
N LEU A 179 -5.77 8.23 -16.86
CA LEU A 179 -6.05 9.58 -17.38
C LEU A 179 -4.86 10.49 -17.07
N ASN A 180 -4.62 11.49 -17.93
CA ASN A 180 -3.52 12.45 -17.77
C ASN A 180 -2.15 11.79 -17.55
N ALA A 181 -1.86 10.72 -18.29
CA ALA A 181 -0.58 10.03 -18.19
C ALA A 181 0.58 11.00 -18.46
N PRO A 182 1.65 11.01 -17.64
CA PRO A 182 2.84 11.80 -17.94
C PRO A 182 3.41 11.37 -19.29
N ASN A 183 3.76 12.35 -20.14
CA ASN A 183 4.41 12.12 -21.44
C ASN A 183 5.86 11.69 -21.26
#